data_AF-A0A2E0L7F6-F1
#
_entry.id   AF-A0A2E0L7F6-F1
#
_cell.length_a   1.000
_cell.length_b   1.000
_cell.length_c   1.000
_cell.angle_alpha   90.00
_cell.angle_beta   90.00
_cell.angle_gamma   90.00
#
_symmetry.space_group_name_H-M   'P 1'
#
loop_
_entity.id
_entity.type
_entity.pdbx_description
1 polymer ?
#
loop_
_entity_poly.entity_id
_entity_poly.type
_entity_poly.pdbx_seq_one_letter_code
_entity_poly.pdbx_strand_id
1 'polypeptide(L)'
;MNDHAQYADEDDEIILEAYCVRCKQTVEVEEPKPVWTPRGMPATRGECPDCGGTVFRMGATDLHDKSKRPDAVQVGGGNRARLARDTAYIAFAEADESVAQAIAADLEKSGIAIWLHDQGDSSVQWAGGVHPALAECGSLVIILSAAALRADDVEAAWHFFKDKRKPVIVAQVEDVETPDAIRRSPRFDFGADYKGALRQLVQAL
;
A
#
# COMPACT_ATOMS: atom_id res chain seq x y z
N MET A 1 -48.29 -11.32 31.39
CA MET A 1 -47.44 -12.41 30.90
C MET A 1 -46.42 -11.76 30.01
N ASN A 2 -45.18 -11.64 30.50
CA ASN A 2 -44.03 -11.24 29.70
C ASN A 2 -43.93 -12.17 28.50
N ASP A 3 -43.75 -11.62 27.31
CA ASP A 3 -42.92 -12.31 26.34
C ASP A 3 -41.96 -11.32 25.71
N HIS A 4 -40.70 -11.69 25.80
CA HIS A 4 -39.53 -10.84 25.63
C HIS A 4 -39.42 -10.36 24.19
N ALA A 5 -39.32 -9.04 24.00
CA ALA A 5 -38.73 -8.46 22.81
C ALA A 5 -37.28 -8.96 22.71
N GLN A 6 -37.02 -9.90 21.80
CA GLN A 6 -35.68 -10.25 21.36
C GLN A 6 -35.23 -9.15 20.40
N TYR A 7 -34.51 -8.17 20.94
CA TYR A 7 -33.58 -7.39 20.14
C TYR A 7 -32.44 -8.35 19.79
N ALA A 8 -32.46 -8.87 18.56
CA ALA A 8 -31.26 -9.48 18.00
C ALA A 8 -30.33 -8.31 17.71
N ASP A 9 -29.28 -8.16 18.51
CA ASP A 9 -28.25 -7.17 18.27
C ASP A 9 -27.60 -7.50 16.92
N GLU A 10 -28.02 -6.75 15.90
CA GLU A 10 -27.45 -6.72 14.56
C GLU A 10 -26.08 -6.06 14.67
N ASP A 11 -25.02 -6.85 14.91
CA ASP A 11 -23.60 -6.58 14.58
C ASP A 11 -22.71 -7.56 15.37
N ASP A 12 -22.78 -8.85 15.03
CA ASP A 12 -21.71 -9.80 15.41
C ASP A 12 -20.45 -9.43 14.61
N GLU A 13 -19.72 -8.42 15.08
CA GLU A 13 -18.42 -8.04 14.52
C GLU A 13 -17.46 -9.23 14.66
N ILE A 14 -17.22 -9.96 13.56
CA ILE A 14 -16.36 -11.14 13.57
C ILE A 14 -14.91 -10.66 13.76
N ILE A 15 -14.46 -10.61 15.01
CA ILE A 15 -13.08 -10.29 15.36
C ILE A 15 -12.18 -11.43 14.88
N LEU A 16 -11.42 -11.17 13.81
CA LEU A 16 -10.47 -12.11 13.24
C LEU A 16 -9.05 -11.63 13.50
N GLU A 17 -8.20 -12.49 14.04
CA GLU A 17 -6.79 -12.16 14.29
C GLU A 17 -5.86 -12.77 13.22
N ALA A 18 -4.88 -11.99 12.75
CA ALA A 18 -3.83 -12.43 11.85
C ALA A 18 -2.47 -11.85 12.22
N TYR A 19 -1.39 -12.56 11.88
CA TYR A 19 -0.03 -12.05 12.09
C TYR A 19 0.36 -11.09 10.97
N CYS A 20 0.66 -9.84 11.31
CA CYS A 20 1.23 -8.86 10.39
C CYS A 20 2.75 -9.04 10.30
N VAL A 21 3.25 -9.43 9.14
CA VAL A 21 4.70 -9.64 8.93
C VAL A 21 5.52 -8.35 8.92
N ARG A 22 4.88 -7.20 8.63
CA ARG A 22 5.53 -5.88 8.66
C ARG A 22 5.70 -5.38 10.09
N CYS A 23 4.62 -5.38 10.87
CA CYS A 23 4.65 -4.96 12.28
C CYS A 23 5.24 -6.03 13.22
N LYS A 24 5.32 -7.28 12.75
CA LYS A 24 5.76 -8.46 13.50
C LYS A 24 4.91 -8.76 14.73
N GLN A 25 3.62 -8.47 14.67
CA GLN A 25 2.65 -8.70 15.75
C GLN A 25 1.34 -9.27 15.23
N THR A 26 0.55 -9.88 16.10
CA THR A 26 -0.82 -10.29 15.81
C THR A 26 -1.74 -9.08 15.93
N VAL A 27 -2.59 -8.89 14.94
CA VAL A 27 -3.53 -7.76 14.83
C VAL A 27 -4.92 -8.26 14.49
N GLU A 28 -5.94 -7.49 14.88
CA GLU A 28 -7.30 -7.66 14.38
C GLU A 28 -7.34 -7.27 12.90
N VAL A 29 -8.01 -8.07 12.07
CA VAL A 29 -8.01 -7.92 10.61
C VAL A 29 -9.08 -6.89 10.21
N GLU A 30 -8.65 -5.76 9.64
CA GLU A 30 -9.55 -4.79 9.01
C GLU A 30 -9.98 -5.29 7.61
N GLU A 31 -11.21 -4.96 7.20
CA GLU A 31 -11.82 -5.35 5.91
C GLU A 31 -11.66 -6.86 5.56
N PRO A 32 -12.07 -7.80 6.44
CA PRO A 32 -11.82 -9.22 6.23
C PRO A 32 -12.58 -9.77 5.01
N LYS A 33 -11.83 -10.32 4.05
CA LYS A 33 -12.35 -10.90 2.80
C LYS A 33 -12.02 -12.40 2.73
N PRO A 34 -13.03 -13.28 2.58
CA PRO A 34 -12.80 -14.72 2.41
C PRO A 34 -12.19 -14.99 1.03
N VAL A 35 -11.13 -15.80 1.00
CA VAL A 35 -10.38 -16.13 -0.23
C VAL A 35 -10.00 -17.60 -0.25
N TRP A 36 -9.99 -18.19 -1.45
CA TRP A 36 -9.50 -19.55 -1.66
C TRP A 36 -8.09 -19.51 -2.23
N THR A 37 -7.17 -20.25 -1.62
CA THR A 37 -5.83 -20.44 -2.18
C THR A 37 -5.88 -21.23 -3.50
N PRO A 38 -4.83 -21.18 -4.35
CA PRO A 38 -4.78 -21.98 -5.58
C PRO A 38 -4.91 -23.51 -5.37
N ARG A 39 -4.64 -23.98 -4.15
CA ARG A 39 -4.83 -25.38 -3.73
C ARG A 39 -6.24 -25.66 -3.19
N GLY A 40 -7.17 -24.71 -3.29
CA GLY A 40 -8.52 -24.81 -2.78
C GLY A 40 -8.62 -24.83 -1.26
N MET A 41 -7.61 -24.36 -0.52
CA MET A 41 -7.70 -24.20 0.94
C MET A 41 -8.30 -22.82 1.29
N PRO A 42 -9.21 -22.73 2.28
CA PRO A 42 -9.81 -21.47 2.71
C PRO A 42 -8.82 -20.62 3.50
N ALA A 43 -8.94 -19.31 3.35
CA ALA A 43 -8.17 -18.32 4.09
C ALA A 43 -8.89 -16.96 4.09
N THR A 44 -8.55 -16.10 5.04
CA THR A 44 -9.05 -14.72 5.08
C THR A 44 -7.90 -13.77 4.78
N ARG A 45 -8.14 -12.82 3.87
CA ARG A 45 -7.24 -11.70 3.58
C ARG A 45 -7.86 -10.42 4.12
N GLY A 46 -7.07 -9.52 4.68
CA GLY A 46 -7.52 -8.17 5.04
C GLY A 46 -6.34 -7.21 5.20
N GLU A 47 -6.55 -6.12 5.94
CA GLU A 47 -5.58 -5.05 6.18
C GLU A 47 -5.17 -5.01 7.67
N CYS A 48 -3.91 -4.61 7.93
CA CYS A 48 -3.38 -4.42 9.27
C CYS A 48 -3.77 -3.03 9.80
N PRO A 49 -4.43 -2.91 10.96
CA PRO A 49 -4.83 -1.62 11.52
C PRO A 49 -3.65 -0.70 11.82
N ASP A 50 -2.48 -1.27 12.12
CA ASP A 50 -1.31 -0.46 12.49
C ASP A 50 -0.55 0.11 11.29
N CYS A 51 -0.55 -0.55 10.13
CA CYS A 51 0.34 -0.20 9.02
C CYS A 51 -0.28 -0.30 7.62
N GLY A 52 -1.55 -0.66 7.52
CA GLY A 52 -2.26 -0.87 6.25
C GLY A 52 -1.75 -2.05 5.41
N GLY A 53 -0.77 -2.80 5.92
CA GLY A 53 -0.20 -3.94 5.21
C GLY A 53 -1.21 -5.08 5.07
N THR A 54 -1.13 -5.84 3.97
CA THR A 54 -1.97 -7.03 3.79
C THR A 54 -1.65 -8.08 4.84
N VAL A 55 -2.68 -8.53 5.57
CA VAL A 55 -2.62 -9.66 6.50
C VAL A 55 -3.37 -10.85 5.94
N PHE A 56 -2.92 -12.04 6.31
CA PHE A 56 -3.47 -13.29 5.79
C PHE A 56 -3.56 -14.34 6.89
N ARG A 57 -4.77 -14.86 7.10
CA ARG A 57 -5.07 -15.88 8.11
C ARG A 57 -5.54 -17.14 7.41
N MET A 58 -4.82 -18.25 7.61
CA MET A 58 -5.26 -19.55 7.12
C MET A 58 -6.46 -20.06 7.91
N GLY A 59 -7.38 -20.77 7.25
CA GLY A 59 -8.51 -21.43 7.89
C GLY A 59 -9.85 -20.99 7.33
N ALA A 60 -10.84 -21.86 7.48
CA ALA A 60 -12.22 -21.53 7.21
C ALA A 60 -12.74 -20.58 8.30
N THR A 61 -13.45 -19.55 7.86
CA THR A 61 -14.22 -18.63 8.71
C THR A 61 -15.67 -18.69 8.26
N ASP A 62 -16.59 -18.16 9.06
CA ASP A 62 -18.02 -18.12 8.71
C ASP A 62 -18.30 -17.29 7.44
N LEU A 63 -17.34 -16.44 7.04
CA LEU A 63 -17.36 -15.69 5.78
C LEU A 63 -17.22 -16.59 4.52
N HIS A 64 -16.80 -17.85 4.65
CA HIS A 64 -16.53 -18.72 3.49
C HIS A 64 -17.78 -19.47 2.98
N ASP A 65 -18.14 -19.20 1.73
CA ASP A 65 -19.08 -20.04 0.98
C ASP A 65 -18.34 -21.23 0.33
N LYS A 66 -18.60 -22.44 0.85
CA LYS A 66 -18.00 -23.69 0.36
C LYS A 66 -18.33 -24.00 -1.11
N SER A 67 -19.45 -23.49 -1.64
CA SER A 67 -19.84 -23.69 -3.03
C SER A 67 -18.88 -23.01 -4.01
N LYS A 68 -18.17 -21.97 -3.55
CA LYS A 68 -17.21 -21.18 -4.34
C LYS A 68 -15.77 -21.72 -4.26
N ARG A 69 -15.57 -22.91 -3.67
CA ARG A 69 -14.26 -23.55 -3.58
C ARG A 69 -13.77 -23.95 -4.97
N PRO A 70 -12.60 -23.47 -5.43
CA PRO A 70 -12.04 -23.87 -6.71
C PRO A 70 -11.41 -25.27 -6.64
N ASP A 71 -11.35 -25.95 -7.78
CA ASP A 71 -10.55 -27.16 -7.94
C ASP A 71 -9.06 -26.86 -7.75
N ALA A 72 -8.36 -27.74 -7.04
CA ALA A 72 -6.96 -27.53 -6.72
C ALA A 72 -6.09 -27.60 -7.98
N VAL A 73 -5.47 -26.48 -8.34
CA VAL A 73 -4.51 -26.42 -9.44
C VAL A 73 -3.16 -26.97 -8.96
N GLN A 74 -2.50 -27.77 -9.79
CA GLN A 74 -1.12 -28.23 -9.56
C GLN A 74 -0.17 -27.03 -9.68
N VAL A 75 0.03 -26.31 -8.56
CA VAL A 75 1.07 -25.28 -8.48
C VAL A 75 2.41 -26.01 -8.34
N GLY A 76 3.12 -26.16 -9.45
CA GLY A 76 4.48 -26.73 -9.47
C GLY A 76 5.34 -26.07 -8.41
N GLY A 77 6.18 -26.87 -7.74
CA GLY A 77 7.15 -26.45 -6.72
C GLY A 77 8.30 -25.62 -7.29
N GLY A 78 8.00 -24.70 -8.21
CA GLY A 78 8.91 -23.66 -8.60
C GLY A 78 9.18 -22.81 -7.37
N ASN A 79 10.45 -22.59 -7.10
CA ASN A 79 10.92 -21.45 -6.35
C ASN A 79 10.45 -20.20 -7.12
N ARG A 80 9.15 -19.88 -7.04
CA ARG A 80 8.61 -18.58 -7.40
C ARG A 80 9.44 -17.67 -6.53
N ALA A 81 10.37 -16.93 -7.14
CA ALA A 81 11.15 -15.92 -6.46
C ALA A 81 10.16 -15.21 -5.52
N ARG A 82 10.32 -15.47 -4.21
CA ARG A 82 9.52 -14.88 -3.15
C ARG A 82 9.37 -13.42 -3.55
N LEU A 83 8.14 -12.90 -3.73
CA LEU A 83 7.93 -11.51 -4.12
C LEU A 83 8.87 -10.67 -3.27
N ALA A 84 9.97 -10.22 -3.88
CA ALA A 84 11.12 -9.72 -3.15
C ALA A 84 10.91 -8.25 -2.77
N ARG A 85 9.70 -7.73 -2.90
CA ARG A 85 9.52 -6.40 -3.46
C ARG A 85 8.77 -5.53 -2.46
N ASP A 86 9.52 -4.75 -1.70
CA ASP A 86 9.03 -3.41 -1.37
C ASP A 86 8.65 -2.76 -2.70
N THR A 87 7.37 -2.43 -2.84
CA THR A 87 6.82 -1.75 -4.00
C THR A 87 6.65 -0.30 -3.62
N ALA A 88 7.26 0.62 -4.35
CA ALA A 88 7.14 2.04 -4.09
C ALA A 88 6.39 2.70 -5.25
N TYR A 89 5.40 3.50 -4.90
CA TYR A 89 4.79 4.45 -5.83
C TYR A 89 5.57 5.76 -5.76
N ILE A 90 5.97 6.32 -6.89
CA ILE A 90 6.61 7.64 -6.95
C ILE A 90 5.61 8.65 -7.48
N ALA A 91 5.20 9.59 -6.63
CA ALA A 91 4.38 10.74 -7.00
C ALA A 91 5.29 11.97 -7.24
N PHE A 92 5.12 12.62 -8.37
CA PHE A 92 5.94 13.75 -8.83
C PHE A 92 5.11 14.65 -9.75
N ALA A 93 5.46 15.94 -9.83
CA ALA A 93 4.86 16.83 -10.84
C ALA A 93 5.57 16.68 -12.18
N GLU A 94 4.91 17.06 -13.29
CA GLU A 94 5.49 16.98 -14.65
C GLU A 94 6.89 17.62 -14.75
N ALA A 95 7.12 18.74 -14.06
CA ALA A 95 8.42 19.43 -14.02
C ALA A 95 9.55 18.58 -13.40
N ASP A 96 9.22 17.59 -12.57
CA ASP A 96 10.15 16.75 -11.81
C ASP A 96 10.42 15.40 -12.48
N GLU A 97 9.84 15.13 -13.66
CA GLU A 97 9.86 13.82 -14.32
C GLU A 97 11.29 13.26 -14.46
N SER A 98 12.24 14.09 -14.87
CA SER A 98 13.63 13.65 -15.06
C SER A 98 14.28 13.12 -13.77
N VAL A 99 14.00 13.74 -12.63
CA VAL A 99 14.52 13.33 -11.33
C VAL A 99 13.77 12.10 -10.82
N ALA A 100 12.44 12.05 -11.03
CA ALA A 100 11.63 10.89 -10.70
C ALA A 100 12.10 9.62 -11.44
N GLN A 101 12.38 9.73 -12.75
CA GLN A 101 12.91 8.63 -13.55
C GLN A 101 14.30 8.17 -13.07
N ALA A 102 15.18 9.11 -12.71
CA ALA A 102 16.51 8.78 -12.19
C ALA A 102 16.42 8.01 -10.86
N ILE A 103 15.60 8.49 -9.92
CA ILE A 103 15.37 7.83 -8.63
C ILE A 103 14.73 6.45 -8.86
N ALA A 104 13.73 6.34 -9.73
CA ALA A 104 13.09 5.07 -10.07
C ALA A 104 14.11 4.04 -10.56
N ALA A 105 14.92 4.40 -11.56
CA ALA A 105 15.93 3.51 -12.12
C ALA A 105 16.96 3.06 -11.08
N ASP A 106 17.32 3.92 -10.13
CA ASP A 106 18.28 3.59 -9.07
C ASP A 106 17.66 2.72 -7.95
N LEU A 107 16.39 2.93 -7.61
CA LEU A 107 15.66 2.05 -6.69
C LEU A 107 15.42 0.66 -7.31
N GLU A 108 15.13 0.59 -8.60
CA GLU A 108 15.00 -0.69 -9.32
C GLU A 108 16.30 -1.49 -9.34
N LYS A 109 17.45 -0.84 -9.53
CA LYS A 109 18.77 -1.47 -9.39
C LYS A 109 19.00 -2.04 -7.98
N SER A 110 18.33 -1.48 -6.98
CA SER A 110 18.38 -1.94 -5.59
C SER A 110 17.38 -3.08 -5.29
N GLY A 111 16.61 -3.52 -6.29
CA GLY A 111 15.66 -4.64 -6.18
C GLY A 111 14.23 -4.24 -5.77
N ILE A 112 13.96 -2.94 -5.62
CA ILE A 112 12.66 -2.38 -5.25
C ILE A 112 11.82 -2.25 -6.52
N ALA A 113 10.57 -2.71 -6.49
CA ALA A 113 9.69 -2.57 -7.66
C ALA A 113 9.04 -1.19 -7.65
N ILE A 114 9.20 -0.44 -8.73
CA ILE A 114 8.76 0.96 -8.80
C ILE A 114 7.55 1.10 -9.72
N TRP A 115 6.58 1.87 -9.26
CA TRP A 115 5.52 2.45 -10.08
C TRP A 115 5.75 3.95 -10.15
N LEU A 116 6.02 4.47 -11.34
CA LEU A 116 6.00 5.90 -11.60
C LEU A 116 4.56 6.33 -11.86
N HIS A 117 4.16 7.47 -11.29
CA HIS A 117 2.92 8.12 -11.68
C HIS A 117 2.99 8.48 -13.17
N ASP A 118 2.16 7.85 -14.00
CA ASP A 118 2.00 8.21 -15.41
C ASP A 118 0.74 9.08 -15.54
N GLN A 119 0.91 10.30 -16.05
CA GLN A 119 -0.18 11.23 -16.34
C GLN A 119 -0.84 10.96 -17.71
N GLY A 120 -0.40 9.91 -18.42
CA GLY A 120 -0.93 9.46 -19.69
C GLY A 120 -2.39 9.03 -19.61
N ASP A 121 -3.25 9.85 -20.24
CA ASP A 121 -4.72 9.78 -20.27
C ASP A 121 -5.44 10.18 -18.96
N SER A 122 -5.47 11.49 -18.72
CA SER A 122 -6.39 12.22 -17.83
C SER A 122 -7.89 12.02 -18.17
N SER A 123 -8.23 11.09 -19.07
CA SER A 123 -9.60 10.69 -19.41
C SER A 123 -10.14 9.54 -18.54
N VAL A 124 -9.28 8.87 -17.75
CA VAL A 124 -9.71 7.78 -16.88
C VAL A 124 -10.11 8.32 -15.51
N GLN A 125 -11.40 8.58 -15.35
CA GLN A 125 -12.04 8.76 -14.04
C GLN A 125 -12.05 7.41 -13.31
N TRP A 126 -11.03 7.13 -12.51
CA TRP A 126 -11.03 5.97 -11.64
C TRP A 126 -12.25 6.02 -10.71
N ALA A 127 -13.00 4.92 -10.58
CA ALA A 127 -14.21 4.88 -9.77
C ALA A 127 -13.99 5.26 -8.29
N GLY A 128 -12.74 5.19 -7.81
CA GLY A 128 -12.31 5.64 -6.48
C GLY A 128 -11.52 6.96 -6.46
N GLY A 129 -11.42 7.68 -7.58
CA GLY A 129 -10.66 8.94 -7.71
C GLY A 129 -9.13 8.79 -7.73
N VAL A 130 -8.60 7.57 -7.60
CA VAL A 130 -7.16 7.31 -7.45
C VAL A 130 -6.70 6.13 -8.33
N HIS A 131 -5.45 6.20 -8.80
CA HIS A 131 -4.84 5.15 -9.64
C HIS A 131 -4.71 3.81 -8.89
N PRO A 132 -5.04 2.65 -9.49
CA PRO A 132 -5.04 1.34 -8.81
C PRO A 132 -3.67 0.94 -8.24
N ALA A 133 -2.57 1.41 -8.83
CA ALA A 133 -1.22 1.15 -8.30
C ALA A 133 -0.98 1.73 -6.90
N LEU A 134 -1.74 2.76 -6.48
CA LEU A 134 -1.65 3.29 -5.11
C LEU A 134 -2.06 2.23 -4.08
N ALA A 135 -3.04 1.39 -4.41
CA ALA A 135 -3.46 0.28 -3.54
C ALA A 135 -2.38 -0.81 -3.46
N GLU A 136 -1.74 -1.14 -4.58
CA GLU A 136 -0.76 -2.24 -4.69
C GLU A 136 0.62 -1.91 -4.12
N CYS A 137 1.04 -0.64 -4.16
CA CYS A 137 2.35 -0.24 -3.66
C CYS A 137 2.44 -0.29 -2.14
N GLY A 138 3.52 -0.80 -1.58
CA GLY A 138 3.74 -0.90 -0.14
C GLY A 138 4.05 0.43 0.55
N SER A 139 4.57 1.41 -0.19
CA SER A 139 5.01 2.73 0.27
C SER A 139 4.88 3.78 -0.84
N LEU A 140 4.86 5.06 -0.44
CA LEU A 140 4.86 6.22 -1.33
C LEU A 140 6.16 6.99 -1.17
N VAL A 141 6.77 7.35 -2.29
CA VAL A 141 7.87 8.32 -2.39
C VAL A 141 7.32 9.56 -3.10
N ILE A 142 7.38 10.71 -2.45
CA ILE A 142 6.98 12.00 -3.02
C ILE A 142 8.25 12.73 -3.45
N ILE A 143 8.34 13.12 -4.73
CA ILE A 143 9.34 14.09 -5.18
C ILE A 143 8.83 15.48 -4.82
N LEU A 144 9.45 16.11 -3.82
CA LEU A 144 8.98 17.38 -3.26
C LEU A 144 9.71 18.56 -3.89
N SER A 145 8.96 19.30 -4.71
CA SER A 145 9.32 20.55 -5.37
C SER A 145 8.17 21.58 -5.22
N ALA A 146 8.40 22.83 -5.63
CA ALA A 146 7.32 23.82 -5.67
C ALA A 146 6.22 23.46 -6.70
N ALA A 147 6.53 22.65 -7.71
CA ALA A 147 5.56 22.15 -8.69
C ALA A 147 4.70 21.03 -8.08
N ALA A 148 5.32 20.09 -7.37
CA ALA A 148 4.63 19.00 -6.69
C ALA A 148 3.61 19.48 -5.65
N LEU A 149 3.90 20.60 -4.98
CA LEU A 149 2.97 21.24 -4.03
C LEU A 149 1.71 21.83 -4.67
N ARG A 150 1.68 21.98 -6.00
CA ARG A 150 0.53 22.52 -6.75
C ARG A 150 -0.19 21.45 -7.58
N ALA A 151 0.26 20.21 -7.49
CA ALA A 151 -0.22 19.10 -8.30
C ALA A 151 -1.26 18.29 -7.50
N ASP A 152 -2.53 18.39 -7.90
CA ASP A 152 -3.67 17.77 -7.20
C ASP A 152 -3.54 16.24 -7.10
N ASP A 153 -2.92 15.60 -8.10
CA ASP A 153 -2.65 14.16 -8.15
C ASP A 153 -1.60 13.72 -7.13
N VAL A 154 -0.56 14.53 -6.91
CA VAL A 154 0.46 14.30 -5.88
C VAL A 154 -0.16 14.44 -4.50
N GLU A 155 -1.02 15.45 -4.32
CA GLU A 155 -1.77 15.64 -3.07
C GLU A 155 -2.69 14.46 -2.76
N ALA A 156 -3.50 14.05 -3.75
CA ALA A 156 -4.38 12.89 -3.63
C ALA A 156 -3.60 11.61 -3.28
N ALA A 157 -2.41 11.41 -3.85
CA ALA A 157 -1.58 10.24 -3.58
C ALA A 157 -1.14 10.17 -2.11
N TRP A 158 -0.64 11.27 -1.51
CA TRP A 158 -0.23 11.21 -0.11
C TRP A 158 -1.41 11.11 0.84
N HIS A 159 -2.56 11.71 0.52
CA HIS A 159 -3.77 11.54 1.32
C HIS A 159 -4.20 10.08 1.34
N PHE A 160 -4.25 9.42 0.17
CA PHE A 160 -4.56 7.99 0.09
C PHE A 160 -3.63 7.14 0.97
N PHE A 161 -2.31 7.37 0.90
CA PHE A 161 -1.36 6.60 1.70
C PHE A 161 -1.49 6.88 3.19
N LYS A 162 -1.74 8.13 3.60
CA LYS A 162 -1.97 8.48 5.00
C LYS A 162 -3.25 7.86 5.55
N ASP A 163 -4.34 7.93 4.79
CA ASP A 163 -5.64 7.36 5.16
C ASP A 163 -5.53 5.83 5.31
N LYS A 164 -4.77 5.18 4.42
CA LYS A 164 -4.46 3.75 4.49
C LYS A 164 -3.31 3.41 5.46
N ARG A 165 -2.80 4.37 6.24
CA ARG A 165 -1.70 4.19 7.22
C ARG A 165 -0.42 3.57 6.61
N LYS A 166 -0.21 3.77 5.32
CA LYS A 166 0.96 3.29 4.57
C LYS A 166 2.11 4.30 4.66
N PRO A 167 3.37 3.85 4.64
CA PRO A 167 4.53 4.74 4.71
C PRO A 167 4.55 5.76 3.57
N VAL A 168 4.80 7.02 3.92
CA VAL A 168 5.03 8.13 3.00
C VAL A 168 6.42 8.68 3.28
N ILE A 169 7.28 8.72 2.28
CA ILE A 169 8.66 9.17 2.34
C ILE A 169 8.84 10.34 1.36
N VAL A 170 9.59 11.35 1.74
CA VAL A 170 9.78 12.59 0.97
C VAL A 170 11.20 12.62 0.40
N ALA A 171 11.32 12.67 -0.92
CA ALA A 171 12.54 12.98 -1.65
C ALA A 171 12.52 14.47 -2.00
N GLN A 172 13.19 15.28 -1.18
CA GLN A 172 13.22 16.73 -1.33
C GLN A 172 14.23 17.12 -2.41
N VAL A 173 13.76 17.74 -3.49
CA VAL A 173 14.61 18.20 -4.61
C VAL A 173 14.81 19.71 -4.63
N GLU A 174 13.88 20.44 -4.00
CA GLU A 174 13.96 21.89 -3.80
C GLU A 174 13.76 22.24 -2.32
N ASP A 175 14.33 23.37 -1.88
CA ASP A 175 14.08 23.89 -0.53
C ASP A 175 12.71 24.57 -0.47
N VAL A 176 11.68 23.75 -0.21
CA VAL A 176 10.28 24.18 -0.10
C VAL A 176 9.69 23.77 1.24
N GLU A 177 8.76 24.58 1.73
CA GLU A 177 8.06 24.28 2.99
C GLU A 177 7.23 23.01 2.83
N THR A 178 7.41 22.06 3.76
CA THR A 178 6.72 20.77 3.73
C THR A 178 5.29 20.93 4.28
N PRO A 179 4.25 20.50 3.57
CA PRO A 179 2.87 20.53 4.05
C PRO A 179 2.70 19.79 5.38
N ASP A 180 1.83 20.29 6.25
CA ASP A 180 1.61 19.71 7.59
C ASP A 180 1.22 18.22 7.54
N ALA A 181 0.47 17.80 6.52
CA ALA A 181 0.05 16.41 6.31
C ALA A 181 1.22 15.41 6.20
N ILE A 182 2.34 15.85 5.62
CA ILE A 182 3.54 15.02 5.41
C ILE A 182 4.75 15.53 6.21
N ARG A 183 4.56 16.51 7.10
CA ARG A 183 5.64 17.11 7.92
C ARG A 183 6.41 16.12 8.79
N ARG A 184 5.76 15.03 9.22
CA ARG A 184 6.36 13.95 10.05
C ARG A 184 6.93 12.79 9.23
N SER A 185 6.77 12.81 7.91
CA SER A 185 7.32 11.77 7.04
C SER A 185 8.84 11.86 6.97
N PRO A 186 9.56 10.72 6.90
CA PRO A 186 11.00 10.72 6.64
C PRO A 186 11.31 11.52 5.38
N ARG A 187 12.33 12.37 5.45
CA ARG A 187 12.71 13.29 4.38
C ARG A 187 14.19 13.22 4.10
N PHE A 188 14.52 13.09 2.82
CA PHE A 188 15.90 13.01 2.32
C PHE A 188 16.13 14.07 1.26
N ASP A 189 17.22 14.81 1.39
CA ASP A 189 17.58 15.93 0.50
C ASP A 189 18.40 15.42 -0.70
N PHE A 190 17.75 15.37 -1.86
CA PHE A 190 18.35 15.00 -3.14
C PHE A 190 19.02 16.18 -3.87
N GLY A 191 18.80 17.42 -3.42
CA GLY A 191 19.42 18.62 -3.96
C GLY A 191 20.89 18.78 -3.53
N ALA A 192 21.20 18.42 -2.26
CA ALA A 192 22.55 18.55 -1.71
C ALA A 192 23.44 17.30 -1.88
N ASP A 193 22.91 16.10 -1.61
CA ASP A 193 23.65 14.82 -1.69
C ASP A 193 22.77 13.68 -2.22
N TYR A 194 22.68 13.58 -3.54
CA TYR A 194 21.92 12.52 -4.21
C TYR A 194 22.29 11.11 -3.75
N LYS A 195 23.59 10.79 -3.63
CA LYS A 195 24.04 9.42 -3.31
C LYS A 195 23.75 9.06 -1.85
N GLY A 196 23.93 10.02 -0.93
CA GLY A 196 23.56 9.85 0.47
C GLY A 196 22.06 9.69 0.64
N ALA A 197 21.27 10.55 0.01
CA ALA A 197 19.82 10.53 0.05
C ALA A 197 19.23 9.24 -0.52
N LEU A 198 19.72 8.78 -1.68
CA LEU A 198 19.28 7.51 -2.28
C LEU A 198 19.52 6.32 -1.33
N ARG A 199 20.68 6.27 -0.66
CA ARG A 199 21.01 5.18 0.26
C ARG A 199 20.08 5.18 1.48
N GLN A 200 19.73 6.36 1.98
CA GLN A 200 18.78 6.50 3.09
C GLN A 200 17.35 6.18 2.65
N LEU A 201 16.97 6.56 1.43
CA LEU A 201 15.67 6.21 0.82
C LEU A 201 15.50 4.69 0.71
N VAL A 202 16.50 3.98 0.19
CA VAL A 202 16.48 2.51 0.10
C VAL A 202 16.36 1.84 1.47
N GLN A 203 16.90 2.45 2.53
CA GLN A 203 16.79 1.92 3.89
C GLN A 203 15.43 2.20 4.55
N ALA A 204 14.70 3.21 4.07
CA ALA A 204 13.41 3.64 4.60
C ALA A 204 12.22 2.96 3.92
N LEU A 205 12.44 2.38 2.73
CA LEU A 205 11.48 1.57 1.98
C LEU A 205 11.47 0.13 2.50
#